data_AF-A0A2Z6LJX0-F1
#
_entry.id   AF-A0A2Z6LJX0-F1
#
_cell.length_a   1.000
_cell.length_b   1.000
_cell.length_c   1.000
_cell.angle_alpha   90.00
_cell.angle_beta   90.00
_cell.angle_gamma   90.00
#
_symmetry.space_group_name_H-M   'P 1'
#
loop_
_entity.id
_entity.type
_entity.pdbx_description
1 polymer ?
#
loop_
_entity_poly.entity_id
_entity_poly.type
_entity_poly.pdbx_seq_one_letter_code
_entity_poly.pdbx_strand_id
1 'polypeptide(L)'
;MPEINTVSLNTIITTMVRNGYERQALETYDSIMIHESVKPSHITFATVFSACGALLDAHCGRRNHGLVIKVGLDSNIYVGNALLCMYSKCGLNADAFRVFEDIREPNEVTFTTMMGGLSQTNQVKEALELFRLMLRKGIRVDSVSLSTILGICAKGVSFGSEDHGEAVELFRKMQFQWQHPDRTTLAIILSSCAELGLLEAGKQVHAVSQKLGFYDDVYVASSLINVYSKCGKMELSEHVFSKLSELDVVCWNSMIAGFSINSLEQDALAFFKRMRRFGFSPSEFSFATIASSCAKLSSLFQGQQIHAQIVKDGYVDDVFVGCSQTTLQLDSYTVLNFYISLKMVDNSPDGTLAKLKARQGVLQIGMEGLDIKDPVTMKSVPADAKTIEVKDRSKDIIISGEETYISTIELESVIYNHPAVFEVAVVGRPDECWGETPCAFVKLKEGYNATEEEIIQLCQKSLPHVMAPQTVVFGDLPKTSTGRTQRYVLREKTKAMGSLYKI
;
A
#
# COMPACT_ATOMS: atom_id res chain seq x y z
N MET A 1 33.69 -11.41 45.03
CA MET A 1 32.57 -10.54 44.59
C MET A 1 31.55 -10.52 45.72
N PRO A 2 30.89 -9.39 46.01
CA PRO A 2 29.83 -9.38 47.01
C PRO A 2 28.74 -10.40 46.63
N GLU A 3 28.15 -11.08 47.62
CA GLU A 3 27.06 -12.04 47.40
C GLU A 3 25.95 -11.39 46.56
N ILE A 4 25.58 -12.04 45.45
CA ILE A 4 24.50 -11.55 44.61
C ILE A 4 23.19 -11.84 45.36
N ASN A 5 22.50 -10.77 45.75
CA ASN A 5 21.18 -10.86 46.36
C ASN A 5 20.11 -10.36 45.36
N THR A 6 18.83 -10.48 45.72
CA THR A 6 17.70 -10.09 44.85
C THR A 6 17.75 -8.63 44.41
N VAL A 7 18.29 -7.71 45.23
CA VAL A 7 18.41 -6.29 44.87
C VAL A 7 19.49 -6.09 43.80
N SER A 8 20.65 -6.73 43.98
CA SER A 8 21.74 -6.71 43.00
C SER A 8 21.28 -7.30 41.66
N LEU A 9 20.60 -8.46 41.69
CA LEU A 9 20.01 -9.08 40.51
C LEU A 9 19.07 -8.12 39.78
N ASN A 10 18.08 -7.55 40.48
CA ASN A 10 17.10 -6.62 39.91
C ASN A 10 17.77 -5.42 39.26
N THR A 11 18.80 -4.88 39.89
CA THR A 11 19.54 -3.72 39.38
C THR A 11 20.26 -4.06 38.08
N ILE A 12 20.96 -5.20 38.03
CA ILE A 12 21.70 -5.66 36.85
C ILE A 12 20.73 -5.85 35.67
N ILE A 13 19.72 -6.69 35.82
CA ILE A 13 18.82 -7.04 34.71
C ILE A 13 17.99 -5.83 34.25
N THR A 14 17.54 -4.97 35.16
CA THR A 14 16.75 -3.78 34.81
C THR A 14 17.60 -2.77 34.05
N THR A 15 18.86 -2.59 34.44
CA THR A 15 19.78 -1.69 33.74
C THR A 15 20.10 -2.20 32.34
N MET A 16 20.31 -3.51 32.18
CA MET A 16 20.56 -4.11 30.86
C MET A 16 19.35 -3.96 29.92
N VAL A 17 18.15 -4.27 30.40
CA VAL A 17 16.90 -4.12 29.61
C VAL A 17 16.66 -2.67 29.22
N ARG A 18 16.88 -1.71 30.13
CA ARG A 18 16.73 -0.27 29.81
C ARG A 18 17.68 0.22 28.72
N ASN A 19 18.83 -0.42 28.56
CA ASN A 19 19.82 -0.10 27.54
C ASN A 19 19.66 -0.94 26.26
N GLY A 20 18.57 -1.71 26.10
CA GLY A 20 18.31 -2.51 24.90
C GLY A 20 19.15 -3.78 24.80
N TYR A 21 19.65 -4.30 25.93
CA TYR A 21 20.39 -5.57 26.00
C TYR A 21 19.52 -6.71 26.55
N GLU A 22 18.31 -6.88 26.01
CA GLU A 22 17.30 -7.80 26.56
C GLU A 22 17.77 -9.26 26.54
N ARG A 23 18.43 -9.70 25.46
CA ARG A 23 18.93 -11.08 25.36
C ARG A 23 20.00 -11.38 26.42
N GLN A 24 20.96 -10.48 26.55
CA GLN A 24 22.04 -10.62 27.55
C GLN A 24 21.50 -10.53 28.97
N ALA A 25 20.46 -9.73 29.20
CA ALA A 25 19.79 -9.66 30.50
C ALA A 25 19.15 -11.01 30.88
N LEU A 26 18.48 -11.69 29.94
CA LEU A 26 17.90 -13.01 30.16
C LEU A 26 18.95 -14.10 30.37
N GLU A 27 20.06 -14.07 29.63
CA GLU A 27 21.18 -15.00 29.83
C GLU A 27 21.84 -14.80 31.20
N THR A 28 22.02 -13.54 31.62
CA THR A 28 22.57 -13.20 32.94
C THR A 28 21.62 -13.63 34.06
N TYR A 29 20.32 -13.41 33.88
CA TYR A 29 19.29 -13.90 34.80
C TYR A 29 19.34 -15.42 34.95
N ASP A 30 19.34 -16.16 33.84
CA ASP A 30 19.37 -17.63 33.87
C ASP A 30 20.64 -18.15 34.56
N SER A 31 21.79 -17.55 34.26
CA SER A 31 23.07 -17.90 34.91
C SER A 31 23.03 -17.68 36.43
N ILE A 32 22.55 -16.52 36.88
CA ILE A 32 22.45 -16.22 38.32
C ILE A 32 21.43 -17.15 38.99
N MET A 33 20.29 -17.42 38.35
CA MET A 33 19.26 -18.31 38.91
C MET A 33 19.70 -19.77 39.04
N ILE A 34 20.66 -20.23 38.23
CA ILE A 34 21.22 -21.58 38.29
C ILE A 34 22.32 -21.68 39.36
N HIS A 35 23.18 -20.67 39.45
CA HIS A 35 24.39 -20.72 40.28
C HIS A 35 24.20 -20.14 41.69
N GLU A 36 23.26 -19.22 41.89
CA GLU A 36 23.04 -18.53 43.14
C GLU A 36 21.66 -18.86 43.74
N SER A 37 21.56 -18.94 45.07
CA SER A 37 20.30 -19.24 45.77
C SER A 37 19.40 -18.00 45.94
N VAL A 38 19.20 -17.24 44.87
CA VAL A 38 18.41 -15.98 44.89
C VAL A 38 16.93 -16.27 44.62
N LYS A 39 16.06 -15.80 45.52
CA LYS A 39 14.61 -15.84 45.28
C LYS A 39 14.20 -14.65 44.39
N PRO A 40 13.54 -14.89 43.23
CA PRO A 40 13.02 -13.82 42.39
C PRO A 40 11.92 -13.03 43.12
N SER A 41 11.86 -11.72 42.86
CA SER A 41 10.77 -10.86 43.33
C SER A 41 9.84 -10.47 42.18
N HIS A 42 8.76 -9.75 42.50
CA HIS A 42 7.85 -9.18 41.50
C HIS A 42 8.57 -8.25 40.51
N ILE A 43 9.62 -7.53 40.93
CA ILE A 43 10.47 -6.71 40.05
C ILE A 43 11.26 -7.60 39.09
N THR A 44 11.83 -8.70 39.58
CA THR A 44 12.59 -9.66 38.76
C THR A 44 11.72 -10.16 37.62
N PHE A 45 10.51 -10.65 37.94
CA PHE A 45 9.58 -11.17 36.94
C PHE A 45 9.06 -10.10 35.99
N ALA A 46 8.73 -8.90 36.48
CA ALA A 46 8.30 -7.80 35.61
C ALA A 46 9.36 -7.45 34.56
N THR A 47 10.64 -7.38 34.97
CA THR A 47 11.75 -7.10 34.04
C THR A 47 11.98 -8.26 33.07
N VAL A 48 11.95 -9.50 33.54
CA VAL A 48 12.10 -10.70 32.69
C VAL A 48 10.98 -10.76 31.64
N PHE A 49 9.72 -10.57 32.03
CA PHE A 49 8.60 -10.58 31.08
C PHE A 49 8.65 -9.42 30.09
N SER A 50 9.09 -8.23 30.52
CA SER A 50 9.34 -7.12 29.61
C SER A 50 10.39 -7.47 28.55
N ALA A 51 11.49 -8.10 28.95
CA ALA A 51 12.54 -8.57 28.04
C ALA A 51 12.04 -9.67 27.09
N CYS A 52 11.30 -10.67 27.61
CA CYS A 52 10.68 -11.71 26.79
C CYS A 52 9.71 -11.11 25.76
N GLY A 53 8.88 -10.14 26.14
CA GLY A 53 7.96 -9.47 25.23
C GLY A 53 8.66 -8.62 24.16
N ALA A 54 9.82 -8.03 24.47
CA ALA A 54 10.63 -7.31 23.47
C ALA A 54 11.29 -8.27 22.46
N LEU A 55 11.70 -9.46 22.92
CA LEU A 55 12.32 -10.49 22.07
C LEU A 55 11.31 -11.45 21.41
N LEU A 56 10.01 -11.30 21.72
CA LEU A 56 8.94 -12.23 21.33
C LEU A 56 9.22 -13.68 21.77
N ASP A 57 9.93 -13.87 22.89
CA ASP A 57 10.30 -15.19 23.44
C ASP A 57 9.21 -15.72 24.38
N ALA A 58 8.17 -16.30 23.78
CA ALA A 58 7.08 -16.94 24.50
C ALA A 58 7.51 -18.14 25.34
N HIS A 59 8.59 -18.85 24.95
CA HIS A 59 9.05 -20.03 25.66
C HIS A 59 9.66 -19.66 27.01
N CYS A 60 10.58 -18.68 27.02
CA CYS A 60 11.13 -18.14 28.26
C CYS A 60 10.03 -17.50 29.14
N GLY A 61 9.08 -16.80 28.51
CA GLY A 61 7.90 -16.25 29.19
C GLY A 61 7.07 -17.31 29.92
N ARG A 62 6.68 -18.40 29.23
CA ARG A 62 5.90 -19.49 29.85
C ARG A 62 6.66 -20.22 30.97
N ARG A 63 7.97 -20.46 30.81
CA ARG A 63 8.81 -21.05 31.85
C ARG A 63 8.78 -20.21 33.13
N ASN A 64 8.97 -18.90 32.99
CA ASN A 64 8.94 -17.98 34.13
C ASN A 64 7.54 -17.76 34.69
N HIS A 65 6.48 -17.85 33.87
CA HIS A 65 5.09 -17.86 34.36
C HIS A 65 4.83 -19.04 35.30
N GLY A 66 5.28 -20.26 34.95
CA GLY A 66 5.21 -21.41 35.86
C GLY A 66 5.98 -21.19 37.17
N LEU A 67 7.12 -20.49 37.11
CA LEU A 67 7.90 -20.14 38.31
C LEU A 67 7.19 -19.09 39.18
N VAL A 68 6.49 -18.12 38.59
CA VAL A 68 5.66 -17.14 39.32
C VAL A 68 4.63 -17.85 40.21
N ILE A 69 3.93 -18.85 39.67
CA ILE A 69 2.95 -19.66 40.40
C ILE A 69 3.65 -20.43 41.53
N LYS A 70 4.77 -21.09 41.23
CA LYS A 70 5.53 -21.88 42.22
C LYS A 70 6.05 -21.02 43.39
N VAL A 71 6.40 -19.76 43.12
CA VAL A 71 6.93 -18.83 44.13
C VAL A 71 5.82 -18.09 44.89
N GLY A 72 4.56 -18.20 44.43
CA GLY A 72 3.39 -17.57 45.05
C GLY A 72 3.25 -16.08 44.72
N LEU A 73 3.64 -15.68 43.51
CA LEU A 73 3.51 -14.30 43.02
C LEU A 73 2.43 -14.14 41.94
N ASP A 74 1.63 -15.17 41.69
CA ASP A 74 0.54 -15.22 40.72
C ASP A 74 -0.59 -14.22 41.03
N SER A 75 -0.81 -13.90 42.31
CA SER A 75 -1.80 -12.88 42.71
C SER A 75 -1.27 -11.44 42.68
N ASN A 76 0.00 -11.22 42.29
CA ASN A 76 0.59 -9.88 42.28
C ASN A 76 0.22 -9.12 40.99
N ILE A 77 -0.46 -7.97 41.15
CA ILE A 77 -0.95 -7.17 40.01
C ILE A 77 0.15 -6.70 39.05
N TYR A 78 1.35 -6.39 39.54
CA TYR A 78 2.47 -5.95 38.69
C TYR A 78 3.00 -7.10 37.84
N VAL A 79 3.06 -8.31 38.42
CA VAL A 79 3.47 -9.52 37.70
C VAL A 79 2.40 -9.92 36.69
N GLY A 80 1.12 -9.87 37.07
CA GLY A 80 -0.01 -10.12 36.17
C GLY A 80 -0.05 -9.18 34.97
N ASN A 81 0.12 -7.87 35.18
CA ASN A 81 0.17 -6.89 34.09
C ASN A 81 1.39 -7.09 33.17
N ALA A 82 2.55 -7.48 33.73
CA ALA A 82 3.74 -7.79 32.93
C ALA A 82 3.56 -9.08 32.09
N LEU A 83 2.92 -10.11 32.66
CA LEU A 83 2.54 -11.34 31.96
C LEU A 83 1.55 -11.04 30.82
N LEU A 84 0.52 -10.24 31.09
CA LEU A 84 -0.44 -9.80 30.08
C LEU A 84 0.24 -9.11 28.90
N CYS A 85 1.12 -8.15 29.18
CA CYS A 85 1.87 -7.43 28.17
C CYS A 85 2.76 -8.35 27.34
N MET A 86 3.46 -9.29 27.99
CA MET A 86 4.31 -10.27 27.33
C MET A 86 3.51 -11.19 26.40
N TYR A 87 2.43 -11.83 26.90
CA TYR A 87 1.60 -12.71 26.06
C TYR A 87 0.95 -11.96 24.91
N SER A 88 0.48 -10.74 25.14
CA SER A 88 -0.09 -9.88 24.11
C SER A 88 0.92 -9.58 23.00
N LYS A 89 2.14 -9.16 23.35
CA LYS A 89 3.21 -8.90 22.37
C LYS A 89 3.61 -10.15 21.58
N CYS A 90 3.60 -11.31 22.23
CA CYS A 90 3.87 -12.59 21.58
C CYS A 90 2.71 -13.11 20.70
N GLY A 91 1.60 -12.37 20.59
CA GLY A 91 0.41 -12.78 19.82
C GLY A 91 -0.37 -13.94 20.44
N LEU A 92 -0.13 -14.25 21.71
CA LEU A 92 -0.77 -15.36 22.43
C LEU A 92 -2.01 -14.87 23.20
N ASN A 93 -3.01 -14.36 22.48
CA ASN A 93 -4.20 -13.72 23.07
C ASN A 93 -4.97 -14.65 24.02
N ALA A 94 -5.09 -15.94 23.72
CA ALA A 94 -5.78 -16.89 24.59
C ALA A 94 -5.09 -17.04 25.96
N ASP A 95 -3.76 -17.04 25.99
CA ASP A 95 -2.99 -17.08 27.24
C ASP A 95 -3.11 -15.73 27.98
N ALA A 96 -3.11 -14.60 27.25
CA ALA A 96 -3.34 -13.28 27.83
C ALA A 96 -4.74 -13.18 28.48
N PHE A 97 -5.80 -13.65 27.83
CA PHE A 97 -7.16 -13.67 28.39
C PHE A 97 -7.24 -14.50 29.68
N ARG A 98 -6.56 -15.65 29.75
CA ARG A 98 -6.53 -16.46 30.98
C ARG A 98 -5.87 -15.71 32.13
N VAL A 99 -4.73 -15.07 31.88
CA VAL A 99 -4.07 -14.23 32.89
C VAL A 99 -4.98 -13.07 33.32
N PHE A 100 -5.73 -12.48 32.38
CA PHE A 100 -6.69 -11.41 32.68
C PHE A 100 -7.81 -11.89 33.61
N GLU A 101 -8.37 -13.08 33.34
CA GLU A 101 -9.43 -13.69 34.17
C GLU A 101 -8.93 -14.08 35.57
N ASP A 102 -7.67 -14.49 35.69
CA ASP A 102 -7.05 -14.85 36.98
C ASP A 102 -6.76 -13.63 37.87
N ILE A 103 -6.67 -12.42 37.31
CA ILE A 103 -6.48 -11.18 38.07
C ILE A 103 -7.78 -10.81 38.81
N ARG A 104 -7.76 -10.95 40.14
CA ARG A 104 -8.92 -10.69 41.02
C ARG A 104 -9.37 -9.23 41.01
N GLU A 105 -8.41 -8.30 41.05
CA GLU A 105 -8.66 -6.85 41.12
C GLU A 105 -7.95 -6.15 39.95
N PRO A 106 -8.54 -6.22 38.74
CA PRO A 106 -7.95 -5.57 37.58
C PRO A 106 -8.04 -4.04 37.74
N ASN A 107 -6.97 -3.35 37.35
CA ASN A 107 -6.90 -1.89 37.37
C ASN A 107 -6.87 -1.33 35.94
N GLU A 108 -6.78 -0.01 35.83
CA GLU A 108 -6.68 0.73 34.57
C GLU A 108 -5.58 0.18 33.63
N VAL A 109 -4.40 -0.12 34.18
CA VAL A 109 -3.27 -0.67 33.41
C VAL A 109 -3.61 -2.08 32.89
N THR A 110 -4.30 -2.91 33.67
CA THR A 110 -4.73 -4.25 33.27
C THR A 110 -5.63 -4.20 32.03
N PHE A 111 -6.66 -3.35 32.06
CA PHE A 111 -7.57 -3.17 30.93
C PHE A 111 -6.88 -2.56 29.71
N THR A 112 -6.09 -1.51 29.92
CA THR A 112 -5.35 -0.84 28.82
C THR A 112 -4.40 -1.80 28.12
N THR A 113 -3.66 -2.61 28.89
CA THR A 113 -2.71 -3.60 28.35
C THR A 113 -3.45 -4.65 27.51
N MET A 114 -4.57 -5.17 28.02
CA MET A 114 -5.34 -6.18 27.31
C MET A 114 -5.97 -5.64 26.02
N MET A 115 -6.60 -4.46 26.08
CA MET A 115 -7.14 -3.80 24.89
C MET A 115 -6.03 -3.50 23.87
N GLY A 116 -4.88 -2.99 24.31
CA GLY A 116 -3.73 -2.73 23.44
C GLY A 116 -3.18 -3.96 22.74
N GLY A 117 -3.20 -5.13 23.41
CA GLY A 117 -2.88 -6.42 22.79
C GLY A 117 -3.85 -6.80 21.67
N LEU A 118 -5.16 -6.66 21.91
CA LEU A 118 -6.21 -6.95 20.93
C LEU A 118 -6.17 -6.01 19.71
N SER A 119 -5.63 -4.80 19.87
CA SER A 119 -5.41 -3.88 18.75
C SER A 119 -4.53 -4.46 17.65
N GLN A 120 -3.59 -5.35 18.00
CA GLN A 120 -2.66 -5.95 17.03
C GLN A 120 -3.30 -7.07 16.22
N THR A 121 -4.41 -7.65 16.71
CA THR A 121 -5.06 -8.84 16.16
C THR A 121 -6.43 -8.55 15.55
N ASN A 122 -6.78 -7.27 15.33
CA ASN A 122 -8.03 -6.81 14.72
C ASN A 122 -9.31 -7.30 15.44
N GLN A 123 -9.22 -7.57 16.75
CA GLN A 123 -10.32 -8.04 17.60
C GLN A 123 -11.05 -6.86 18.26
N VAL A 124 -11.71 -6.05 17.43
CA VAL A 124 -12.37 -4.78 17.85
C VAL A 124 -13.49 -5.04 18.84
N LYS A 125 -14.31 -6.08 18.61
CA LYS A 125 -15.48 -6.39 19.45
C LYS A 125 -15.07 -6.74 20.88
N GLU A 126 -14.06 -7.59 21.01
CA GLU A 126 -13.53 -8.03 22.30
C GLU A 126 -12.91 -6.85 23.06
N ALA A 127 -12.22 -5.93 22.38
CA ALA A 127 -11.70 -4.72 23.00
C ALA A 127 -12.82 -3.80 23.52
N LEU A 128 -13.91 -3.63 22.76
CA LEU A 128 -15.08 -2.86 23.18
C LEU A 128 -15.82 -3.52 24.36
N GLU A 129 -15.91 -4.85 24.39
CA GLU A 129 -16.45 -5.58 25.53
C GLU A 129 -15.61 -5.39 26.79
N LEU A 130 -14.28 -5.43 26.68
CA LEU A 130 -13.37 -5.12 27.79
C LEU A 130 -13.52 -3.68 28.27
N PHE A 131 -13.65 -2.72 27.35
CA PHE A 131 -13.90 -1.33 27.72
C PHE A 131 -15.24 -1.16 28.46
N ARG A 132 -16.31 -1.81 27.98
CA ARG A 132 -17.61 -1.81 28.67
C ARG A 132 -17.52 -2.49 30.03
N LEU A 133 -16.72 -3.54 30.18
CA LEU A 133 -16.47 -4.20 31.46
C LEU A 133 -15.73 -3.28 32.44
N MET A 134 -14.73 -2.53 31.96
CA MET A 134 -14.00 -1.51 32.74
C MET A 134 -14.97 -0.47 33.31
N LEU A 135 -15.89 0.04 32.48
CA LEU A 135 -16.94 0.97 32.89
C LEU A 135 -17.90 0.37 33.92
N ARG A 136 -18.38 -0.87 33.70
CA ARG A 136 -19.30 -1.55 34.63
C ARG A 136 -18.66 -1.80 35.99
N LYS A 137 -17.35 -2.06 36.03
CA LYS A 137 -16.58 -2.21 37.28
C LYS A 137 -16.26 -0.88 37.97
N GLY A 138 -16.62 0.26 37.37
CA GLY A 138 -16.34 1.59 37.92
C GLY A 138 -14.85 1.93 37.94
N ILE A 139 -14.05 1.25 37.10
CA ILE A 139 -12.61 1.53 37.00
C ILE A 139 -12.45 2.84 36.23
N ARG A 140 -11.63 3.74 36.77
CA ARG A 140 -11.33 5.02 36.13
C ARG A 140 -10.71 4.75 34.76
N VAL A 141 -11.25 5.43 33.76
CA VAL A 141 -10.74 5.44 32.39
C VAL A 141 -9.78 6.60 32.25
N ASP A 142 -8.54 6.36 31.83
CA ASP A 142 -7.56 7.39 31.45
C ASP A 142 -7.55 7.69 29.96
N SER A 143 -6.77 8.70 29.60
CA SER A 143 -6.47 9.06 28.21
C SER A 143 -5.85 7.89 27.44
N VAL A 144 -5.06 7.02 28.09
CA VAL A 144 -4.41 5.88 27.43
C VAL A 144 -5.43 4.80 27.06
N SER A 145 -6.33 4.45 27.99
CA SER A 145 -7.45 3.54 27.76
C SER A 145 -8.34 4.02 26.62
N LEU A 146 -8.68 5.32 26.62
CA LEU A 146 -9.51 5.94 25.59
C LEU A 146 -8.81 5.99 24.23
N SER A 147 -7.55 6.44 24.20
CA SER A 147 -6.74 6.46 22.97
C SER A 147 -6.57 5.06 22.38
N THR A 148 -6.40 4.05 23.25
CA THR A 148 -6.31 2.64 22.84
C THR A 148 -7.61 2.17 22.21
N ILE A 149 -8.77 2.33 22.88
CA ILE A 149 -10.03 1.84 22.33
C ILE A 149 -10.44 2.60 21.08
N LEU A 150 -10.24 3.91 21.04
CA LEU A 150 -10.46 4.73 19.86
C LEU A 150 -9.56 4.25 18.71
N GLY A 151 -8.27 3.98 18.97
CA GLY A 151 -7.32 3.52 17.97
C GLY A 151 -7.67 2.14 17.42
N ILE A 152 -8.21 1.26 18.27
CA ILE A 152 -8.73 -0.05 17.89
C ILE A 152 -9.94 0.12 16.97
N CYS A 153 -10.88 1.01 17.32
CA CYS A 153 -11.98 1.35 16.42
C CYS A 153 -11.37 1.77 15.08
N ALA A 154 -10.55 2.82 15.03
CA ALA A 154 -9.99 3.38 13.78
C ALA A 154 -9.21 2.40 12.88
N LYS A 155 -8.63 1.31 13.42
CA LYS A 155 -7.85 0.32 12.67
C LYS A 155 -8.66 -0.87 12.15
N GLY A 156 -9.93 -1.03 12.57
CA GLY A 156 -10.77 -2.14 12.17
C GLY A 156 -10.95 -2.24 10.66
N VAL A 157 -10.33 -3.23 10.00
CA VAL A 157 -10.30 -3.40 8.52
C VAL A 157 -11.67 -3.72 7.90
N SER A 158 -12.77 -3.68 8.67
CA SER A 158 -14.13 -3.89 8.19
C SER A 158 -15.12 -3.05 9.00
N PHE A 159 -15.21 -1.76 8.71
CA PHE A 159 -16.11 -0.86 9.41
C PHE A 159 -17.55 -0.96 8.90
N GLY A 160 -18.48 -1.11 9.84
CA GLY A 160 -19.82 -0.56 9.72
C GLY A 160 -19.88 0.83 10.36
N SER A 161 -20.90 1.63 10.04
CA SER A 161 -21.11 2.97 10.62
C SER A 161 -21.29 2.99 12.15
N GLU A 162 -21.57 1.84 12.77
CA GLU A 162 -21.86 1.71 14.20
C GLU A 162 -20.62 1.98 15.09
N ASP A 163 -19.45 1.45 14.70
CA ASP A 163 -18.22 1.53 15.50
C ASP A 163 -17.65 2.97 15.56
N HIS A 164 -17.77 3.74 14.47
CA HIS A 164 -17.41 5.16 14.46
C HIS A 164 -18.36 5.98 15.35
N GLY A 165 -19.63 5.60 15.43
CA GLY A 165 -20.61 6.25 16.30
C GLY A 165 -20.21 6.10 17.77
N GLU A 166 -19.82 4.89 18.16
CA GLU A 166 -19.34 4.61 19.52
C GLU A 166 -18.07 5.40 19.83
N ALA A 167 -17.11 5.48 18.90
CA ALA A 167 -15.90 6.30 19.08
C ALA A 167 -16.24 7.78 19.38
N VAL A 168 -17.24 8.35 18.69
CA VAL A 168 -17.69 9.73 18.94
C VAL A 168 -18.35 9.89 20.31
N GLU A 169 -19.15 8.92 20.75
CA GLU A 169 -19.73 8.93 22.10
C GLU A 169 -18.68 8.83 23.20
N LEU A 170 -17.67 7.98 23.01
CA LEU A 170 -16.56 7.82 23.95
C LEU A 170 -15.74 9.10 24.08
N PHE A 171 -15.42 9.74 22.95
CA PHE A 171 -14.75 11.03 22.96
C PHE A 171 -15.58 12.10 23.70
N ARG A 172 -16.90 12.12 23.51
CA ARG A 172 -17.77 13.05 24.23
C ARG A 172 -17.73 12.80 25.75
N LYS A 173 -17.75 11.54 26.19
CA LYS A 173 -17.59 11.18 27.61
C LYS A 173 -16.24 11.62 28.17
N MET A 174 -15.16 11.46 27.40
CA MET A 174 -13.82 11.94 27.76
C MET A 174 -13.81 13.44 28.06
N GLN A 175 -14.45 14.24 27.20
CA GLN A 175 -14.54 15.69 27.38
C GLN A 175 -15.31 16.06 28.67
N PHE A 176 -16.41 15.35 28.98
CA PHE A 176 -17.17 15.58 30.21
C PHE A 176 -16.43 15.19 31.49
N GLN A 177 -15.47 14.28 31.39
CA GLN A 177 -14.59 13.89 32.49
C GLN A 177 -13.37 14.81 32.64
N TRP A 178 -13.33 15.93 31.91
CA TRP A 178 -12.23 16.91 31.93
C TRP A 178 -10.87 16.31 31.58
N GLN A 179 -10.86 15.28 30.73
CA GLN A 179 -9.63 14.67 30.25
C GLN A 179 -9.21 15.31 28.93
N HIS A 180 -7.93 15.68 28.83
CA HIS A 180 -7.38 16.29 27.63
C HIS A 180 -7.04 15.21 26.59
N PRO A 181 -7.60 15.28 25.37
CA PRO A 181 -7.20 14.40 24.29
C PRO A 181 -5.79 14.73 23.84
N ASP A 182 -5.01 13.69 23.55
CA ASP A 182 -3.71 13.83 22.89
C ASP A 182 -3.87 13.88 21.36
N ARG A 183 -2.75 14.10 20.65
CA ARG A 183 -2.74 14.16 19.18
C ARG A 183 -3.33 12.92 18.51
N THR A 184 -3.11 11.73 19.09
CA THR A 184 -3.58 10.46 18.55
C THR A 184 -5.10 10.34 18.71
N THR A 185 -5.61 10.68 19.89
CA THR A 185 -7.04 10.77 20.19
C THR A 185 -7.76 11.69 19.22
N LEU A 186 -7.18 12.89 18.97
CA LEU A 186 -7.72 13.87 18.03
C LEU A 186 -7.74 13.34 16.58
N ALA A 187 -6.65 12.73 16.12
CA ALA A 187 -6.60 12.15 14.77
C ALA A 187 -7.67 11.07 14.55
N ILE A 188 -7.84 10.19 15.54
CA ILE A 188 -8.82 9.10 15.48
C ILE A 188 -10.26 9.62 15.44
N ILE A 189 -10.61 10.54 16.34
CA ILE A 189 -11.98 11.06 16.39
C ILE A 189 -12.31 11.85 15.12
N LEU A 190 -11.33 12.58 14.57
CA LEU A 190 -11.47 13.24 13.28
C LEU A 190 -11.72 12.22 12.16
N SER A 191 -10.92 11.14 12.09
CA SER A 191 -11.17 10.05 11.13
C SER A 191 -12.60 9.51 11.25
N SER A 192 -13.08 9.26 12.48
CA SER A 192 -14.46 8.79 12.71
C SER A 192 -15.52 9.80 12.29
N CYS A 193 -15.29 11.10 12.53
CA CYS A 193 -16.16 12.17 12.02
C CYS A 193 -16.17 12.22 10.49
N ALA A 194 -15.04 11.93 9.83
CA ALA A 194 -14.93 11.91 8.37
C ALA A 194 -15.75 10.76 7.77
N GLU A 195 -15.67 9.56 8.33
CA GLU A 195 -16.43 8.38 7.87
C GLU A 195 -17.93 8.52 8.10
N LEU A 196 -18.35 9.19 9.19
CA LEU A 196 -19.76 9.46 9.47
C LEU A 196 -20.29 10.73 8.79
N GLY A 197 -19.44 11.51 8.10
CA GLY A 197 -19.83 12.80 7.50
C GLY A 197 -20.26 13.87 8.53
N LEU A 198 -19.78 13.80 9.77
CA LEU A 198 -20.17 14.70 10.87
C LEU A 198 -19.37 16.00 10.86
N LEU A 199 -19.67 16.90 9.92
CA LEU A 199 -18.97 18.19 9.76
C LEU A 199 -18.94 19.04 11.05
N GLU A 200 -20.07 19.18 11.73
CA GLU A 200 -20.15 20.03 12.94
C GLU A 200 -19.38 19.43 14.12
N ALA A 201 -19.37 18.11 14.26
CA ALA A 201 -18.52 17.44 15.25
C ALA A 201 -17.03 17.63 14.90
N GLY A 202 -16.66 17.51 13.63
CA GLY A 202 -15.31 17.78 13.14
C GLY A 202 -14.83 19.20 13.47
N LYS A 203 -15.68 20.22 13.27
CA LYS A 203 -15.40 21.62 13.65
C LYS A 203 -15.20 21.79 15.16
N GLN A 204 -16.01 21.11 15.97
CA GLN A 204 -15.83 21.13 17.43
C GLN A 204 -14.48 20.52 17.84
N VAL A 205 -14.11 19.37 17.26
CA VAL A 205 -12.80 18.76 17.51
C VAL A 205 -11.66 19.66 17.04
N HIS A 206 -11.81 20.34 15.89
CA HIS A 206 -10.82 21.32 15.43
C HIS A 206 -10.67 22.49 16.40
N ALA A 207 -11.76 23.03 16.95
CA ALA A 207 -11.67 24.06 17.98
C ALA A 207 -10.95 23.55 19.24
N VAL A 208 -11.19 22.30 19.64
CA VAL A 208 -10.49 21.64 20.75
C VAL A 208 -9.00 21.49 20.44
N SER A 209 -8.61 21.05 19.23
CA SER A 209 -7.21 20.89 18.85
C SER A 209 -6.44 22.21 18.91
N GLN A 210 -7.06 23.31 18.46
CA GLN A 210 -6.49 24.65 18.56
C GLN A 210 -6.29 25.07 20.02
N LYS A 211 -7.31 24.87 20.87
CA LYS A 211 -7.26 25.22 22.29
C LYS A 211 -6.16 24.47 23.06
N LEU A 212 -5.84 23.24 22.64
CA LEU A 212 -4.81 22.40 23.24
C LEU A 212 -3.41 22.60 22.64
N GLY A 213 -3.27 23.50 21.65
CA GLY A 213 -1.97 23.80 21.03
C GLY A 213 -1.56 22.87 19.89
N PHE A 214 -2.46 22.05 19.35
CA PHE A 214 -2.19 21.16 18.21
C PHE A 214 -2.50 21.81 16.85
N TYR A 215 -2.39 23.14 16.75
CA TYR A 215 -2.73 23.88 15.52
C TYR A 215 -1.70 23.69 14.39
N ASP A 216 -0.48 23.26 14.73
CA ASP A 216 0.63 23.01 13.80
C ASP A 216 1.05 21.53 13.78
N ASP A 217 0.26 20.64 14.37
CA ASP A 217 0.54 19.20 14.40
C ASP A 217 0.10 18.54 13.09
N VAL A 218 1.06 17.98 12.35
CA VAL A 218 0.89 17.40 11.01
C VAL A 218 -0.06 16.18 11.02
N TYR A 219 -0.09 15.40 12.10
CA TYR A 219 -1.00 14.25 12.25
C TYR A 219 -2.44 14.68 12.47
N VAL A 220 -2.64 15.72 13.29
CA VAL A 220 -3.98 16.30 13.50
C VAL A 220 -4.45 17.02 12.23
N ALA A 221 -3.57 17.74 11.55
CA ALA A 221 -3.90 18.50 10.35
C ALA A 221 -4.27 17.60 9.16
N SER A 222 -3.54 16.52 8.90
CA SER A 222 -3.92 15.52 7.88
C SER A 222 -5.32 14.92 8.15
N SER A 223 -5.64 14.65 9.41
CA SER A 223 -6.96 14.16 9.82
C SER A 223 -8.06 15.23 9.65
N LEU A 224 -7.76 16.50 9.94
CA LEU A 224 -8.67 17.63 9.71
C LEU A 224 -8.95 17.84 8.22
N ILE A 225 -7.92 17.76 7.37
CA ILE A 225 -8.04 17.81 5.91
C ILE A 225 -8.96 16.69 5.44
N ASN A 226 -8.77 15.46 5.93
CA ASN A 226 -9.63 14.33 5.57
C ASN A 226 -11.11 14.58 5.94
N VAL A 227 -11.40 15.07 7.16
CA VAL A 227 -12.77 15.42 7.58
C VAL A 227 -13.40 16.45 6.65
N TYR A 228 -12.71 17.56 6.44
CA TYR A 228 -13.25 18.65 5.65
C TYR A 228 -13.41 18.27 4.19
N SER A 229 -12.47 17.50 3.63
CA SER A 229 -12.57 17.01 2.27
C SER A 229 -13.72 16.00 2.10
N LYS A 230 -13.91 15.02 3.01
CA LYS A 230 -15.06 14.10 2.95
C LYS A 230 -16.40 14.80 3.16
N CYS A 231 -16.44 15.90 3.92
CA CYS A 231 -17.62 16.73 4.10
C CYS A 231 -17.83 17.77 2.98
N GLY A 232 -17.03 17.76 1.92
CA GLY A 232 -17.14 18.66 0.78
C GLY A 232 -16.75 20.12 1.07
N LYS A 233 -15.96 20.37 2.12
CA LYS A 233 -15.49 21.71 2.53
C LYS A 233 -14.02 21.92 2.19
N MET A 234 -13.70 21.90 0.89
CA MET A 234 -12.32 21.98 0.41
C MET A 234 -11.60 23.27 0.82
N GLU A 235 -12.31 24.41 0.88
CA GLU A 235 -11.77 25.69 1.36
C GLU A 235 -11.21 25.59 2.80
N LEU A 236 -11.87 24.81 3.67
CA LEU A 236 -11.41 24.60 5.04
C LEU A 236 -10.20 23.66 5.08
N SER A 237 -10.15 22.65 4.21
CA SER A 237 -8.97 21.79 4.04
C SER A 237 -7.75 22.60 3.61
N GLU A 238 -7.89 23.48 2.62
CA GLU A 238 -6.82 24.37 2.17
C GLU A 238 -6.39 25.35 3.27
N HIS A 239 -7.32 25.90 4.03
CA HIS A 239 -7.01 26.78 5.16
C HIS A 239 -6.18 26.07 6.23
N VAL A 240 -6.53 24.84 6.59
CA VAL A 240 -5.75 24.01 7.52
C VAL A 240 -4.35 23.75 6.95
N PHE A 241 -4.26 23.34 5.69
CA PHE A 241 -2.98 23.06 5.03
C PHE A 241 -2.08 24.30 4.99
N SER A 242 -2.63 25.49 4.73
CA SER A 242 -1.87 26.73 4.60
C SER A 242 -1.25 27.24 5.91
N LYS A 243 -1.75 26.76 7.05
CA LYS A 243 -1.28 27.17 8.38
C LYS A 243 -0.10 26.35 8.90
N LEU A 244 0.20 25.21 8.28
CA LEU A 244 1.27 24.33 8.71
C LEU A 244 2.64 24.94 8.41
N SER A 245 3.52 25.00 9.42
CA SER A 245 4.90 25.44 9.28
C SER A 245 5.78 24.37 8.63
N GLU A 246 5.52 23.10 8.96
CA GLU A 246 6.16 21.92 8.39
C GLU A 246 5.13 21.04 7.69
N LEU A 247 5.40 20.72 6.44
CA LEU A 247 4.57 19.82 5.62
C LEU A 247 5.30 18.50 5.45
N ASP A 248 4.57 17.39 5.58
CA ASP A 248 5.04 16.06 5.20
C ASP A 248 4.29 15.53 3.97
N VAL A 249 4.75 14.38 3.46
CA VAL A 249 4.14 13.71 2.31
C VAL A 249 2.68 13.33 2.59
N VAL A 250 2.32 13.04 3.86
CA VAL A 250 0.96 12.63 4.25
C VAL A 250 -0.03 13.78 4.12
N CYS A 251 0.34 15.00 4.51
CA CYS A 251 -0.49 16.20 4.32
C CYS A 251 -0.73 16.52 2.84
N TRP A 252 0.31 16.43 2.00
CA TRP A 252 0.16 16.58 0.55
C TRP A 252 -0.78 15.54 -0.04
N ASN A 253 -0.61 14.28 0.34
CA ASN A 253 -1.47 13.18 -0.09
C ASN A 253 -2.93 13.37 0.33
N SER A 254 -3.15 13.84 1.56
CA SER A 254 -4.48 14.12 2.09
C SER A 254 -5.20 15.20 1.27
N MET A 255 -4.48 16.26 0.86
CA MET A 255 -5.02 17.29 -0.02
C MET A 255 -5.33 16.77 -1.42
N ILE A 256 -4.41 16.02 -2.02
CA ILE A 256 -4.58 15.45 -3.37
C ILE A 256 -5.78 14.49 -3.41
N ALA A 257 -5.92 13.63 -2.40
CA ALA A 257 -7.07 12.75 -2.25
C ALA A 257 -8.36 13.55 -2.03
N GLY A 258 -8.30 14.61 -1.22
CA GLY A 258 -9.42 15.51 -0.97
C GLY A 258 -9.97 16.15 -2.25
N PHE A 259 -9.09 16.65 -3.13
CA PHE A 259 -9.50 17.15 -4.44
C PHE A 259 -10.11 16.06 -5.32
N SER A 260 -9.51 14.86 -5.35
CA SER A 260 -10.00 13.73 -6.18
C SER A 260 -11.38 13.21 -5.77
N ILE A 261 -11.69 13.20 -4.45
CA ILE A 261 -13.00 12.79 -3.93
C ILE A 261 -14.08 13.84 -4.24
N ASN A 262 -13.71 15.12 -4.28
CA ASN A 262 -14.62 16.22 -4.59
C ASN A 262 -14.74 16.54 -6.09
N SER A 263 -14.27 15.64 -6.96
CA SER A 263 -14.29 15.83 -8.42
C SER A 263 -13.60 17.12 -8.89
N LEU A 264 -12.47 17.45 -8.24
CA LEU A 264 -11.59 18.57 -8.57
C LEU A 264 -10.25 18.04 -9.10
N GLU A 265 -10.30 17.20 -10.14
CA GLU A 265 -9.14 16.46 -10.60
C GLU A 265 -8.03 17.35 -11.17
N GLN A 266 -8.37 18.50 -11.76
CA GLN A 266 -7.39 19.47 -12.24
C GLN A 266 -6.61 20.09 -11.07
N ASP A 267 -7.30 20.41 -9.97
CA ASP A 267 -6.69 20.94 -8.76
C ASP A 267 -5.81 19.87 -8.09
N ALA A 268 -6.25 18.60 -8.08
CA ALA A 268 -5.44 17.48 -7.60
C ALA A 268 -4.10 17.40 -8.37
N LEU A 269 -4.13 17.49 -9.70
CA LEU A 269 -2.93 17.52 -10.55
C LEU A 269 -2.06 18.75 -10.31
N ALA A 270 -2.66 19.93 -10.13
CA ALA A 270 -1.95 21.15 -9.82
C ALA A 270 -1.23 21.04 -8.46
N PHE A 271 -1.89 20.47 -7.46
CA PHE A 271 -1.33 20.23 -6.13
C PHE A 271 -0.19 19.20 -6.17
N PHE A 272 -0.31 18.13 -6.96
CA PHE A 272 0.78 17.17 -7.18
C PHE A 272 2.01 17.82 -7.83
N LYS A 273 1.81 18.69 -8.83
CA LYS A 273 2.92 19.47 -9.41
C LYS A 273 3.57 20.35 -8.35
N ARG A 274 2.77 21.00 -7.49
CA ARG A 274 3.25 21.85 -6.40
C ARG A 274 4.08 21.04 -5.40
N MET A 275 3.60 19.89 -4.93
CA MET A 275 4.33 18.98 -4.04
C MET A 275 5.76 18.71 -4.54
N ARG A 276 5.89 18.40 -5.84
CA ARG A 276 7.19 18.13 -6.47
C ARG A 276 8.07 19.37 -6.60
N ARG A 277 7.50 20.53 -6.93
CA ARG A 277 8.25 21.80 -6.99
C ARG A 277 8.83 22.18 -5.62
N PHE A 278 8.18 21.79 -4.53
CA PHE A 278 8.69 21.95 -3.16
C PHE A 278 9.71 20.86 -2.76
N GLY A 279 10.06 19.94 -3.65
CA GLY A 279 11.08 18.91 -3.42
C GLY A 279 10.60 17.66 -2.69
N PHE A 280 9.29 17.48 -2.49
CA PHE A 280 8.75 16.28 -1.87
C PHE A 280 8.67 15.14 -2.90
N SER A 281 9.21 13.99 -2.54
CA SER A 281 9.09 12.75 -3.31
C SER A 281 7.66 12.19 -3.19
N PRO A 282 6.94 12.00 -4.30
CA PRO A 282 5.65 11.32 -4.27
C PRO A 282 5.76 9.89 -3.75
N SER A 283 4.71 9.44 -3.07
CA SER A 283 4.54 8.06 -2.59
C SER A 283 3.68 7.25 -3.55
N GLU A 284 3.64 5.93 -3.36
CA GLU A 284 2.72 5.01 -4.06
C GLU A 284 1.28 5.52 -4.07
N PHE A 285 0.79 5.97 -2.90
CA PHE A 285 -0.55 6.53 -2.73
C PHE A 285 -0.77 7.81 -3.55
N SER A 286 0.24 8.68 -3.63
CA SER A 286 0.20 9.91 -4.44
C SER A 286 -0.01 9.56 -5.92
N PHE A 287 0.76 8.58 -6.40
CA PHE A 287 0.68 8.11 -7.78
C PHE A 287 -0.65 7.46 -8.10
N ALA A 288 -1.13 6.54 -7.25
CA ALA A 288 -2.41 5.89 -7.43
C ALA A 288 -3.57 6.90 -7.51
N THR A 289 -3.58 7.89 -6.62
CA THR A 289 -4.63 8.92 -6.57
C THR A 289 -4.60 9.81 -7.81
N ILE A 290 -3.43 10.26 -8.25
CA ILE A 290 -3.29 11.11 -9.43
C ILE A 290 -3.56 10.36 -10.72
N ALA A 291 -3.14 9.09 -10.81
CA ALA A 291 -3.44 8.25 -11.94
C ALA A 291 -4.98 8.08 -12.07
N SER A 292 -5.68 7.78 -10.97
CA SER A 292 -7.15 7.78 -10.95
C SER A 292 -7.76 9.12 -11.40
N SER A 293 -7.24 10.25 -10.93
CA SER A 293 -7.70 11.58 -11.37
C SER A 293 -7.48 11.81 -12.88
N CYS A 294 -6.36 11.34 -13.44
CA CYS A 294 -6.12 11.38 -14.90
C CYS A 294 -7.14 10.54 -15.68
N ALA A 295 -7.52 9.35 -15.18
CA ALA A 295 -8.58 8.54 -15.78
C ALA A 295 -9.93 9.27 -15.75
N LYS A 296 -10.31 9.84 -14.61
CA LYS A 296 -11.57 10.61 -14.48
C LYS A 296 -11.61 11.81 -15.42
N LEU A 297 -10.46 12.47 -15.65
CA LEU A 297 -10.32 13.56 -16.63
C LEU A 297 -10.28 13.09 -18.09
N SER A 298 -10.18 11.79 -18.35
CA SER A 298 -9.88 11.22 -19.67
C SER A 298 -8.62 11.84 -20.31
N SER A 299 -7.66 12.25 -19.47
CA SER A 299 -6.46 12.99 -19.88
C SER A 299 -5.29 12.02 -20.13
N LEU A 300 -5.26 11.49 -21.35
CA LEU A 300 -4.26 10.50 -21.78
C LEU A 300 -2.82 10.99 -21.60
N PHE A 301 -2.56 12.23 -21.98
CA PHE A 301 -1.22 12.83 -21.94
C PHE A 301 -0.69 12.97 -20.51
N GLN A 302 -1.53 13.45 -19.58
CA GLN A 302 -1.14 13.55 -18.17
C GLN A 302 -0.97 12.16 -17.55
N GLY A 303 -1.83 11.20 -17.90
CA GLY A 303 -1.68 9.79 -17.51
C GLY A 303 -0.33 9.20 -17.96
N GLN A 304 0.08 9.43 -19.21
CA GLN A 304 1.38 8.99 -19.74
C GLN A 304 2.56 9.59 -18.97
N GLN A 305 2.50 10.89 -18.66
CA GLN A 305 3.58 11.57 -17.91
C GLN A 305 3.71 11.03 -16.49
N ILE A 306 2.59 10.75 -15.83
CA ILE A 306 2.57 10.16 -14.49
C ILE A 306 3.08 8.71 -14.53
N HIS A 307 2.69 7.91 -15.52
CA HIS A 307 3.20 6.56 -15.71
C HIS A 307 4.71 6.52 -15.94
N ALA A 308 5.25 7.37 -16.80
CA ALA A 308 6.70 7.49 -16.99
C ALA A 308 7.43 7.86 -15.70
N GLN A 309 6.82 8.71 -14.86
CA GLN A 309 7.38 9.08 -13.57
C GLN A 309 7.36 7.92 -12.56
N ILE A 310 6.28 7.14 -12.49
CA ILE A 310 6.18 5.92 -11.67
C ILE A 310 7.32 4.96 -12.01
N VAL A 311 7.59 4.78 -13.31
CA VAL A 311 8.68 3.93 -13.79
C VAL A 311 10.05 4.43 -13.35
N LYS A 312 10.30 5.74 -13.49
CA LYS A 312 11.56 6.36 -13.10
C LYS A 312 11.83 6.26 -11.59
N ASP A 313 10.78 6.40 -10.79
CA ASP A 313 10.90 6.40 -9.33
C ASP A 313 10.91 4.97 -8.74
N GLY A 314 10.80 3.93 -9.58
CA GLY A 314 10.98 2.53 -9.19
C GLY A 314 9.72 1.82 -8.67
N TYR A 315 8.53 2.40 -8.85
CA TYR A 315 7.26 1.87 -8.33
C TYR A 315 6.51 0.94 -9.32
N VAL A 316 7.20 0.36 -10.32
CA VAL A 316 6.58 -0.42 -11.40
C VAL A 316 5.99 -1.75 -10.93
N ASP A 317 6.62 -2.38 -9.95
CA ASP A 317 6.20 -3.67 -9.41
C ASP A 317 5.27 -3.52 -8.19
N ASP A 318 4.88 -2.28 -7.84
CA ASP A 318 4.01 -2.01 -6.70
C ASP A 318 2.54 -2.31 -7.02
N VAL A 319 1.97 -3.26 -6.28
CA VAL A 319 0.58 -3.75 -6.44
C VAL A 319 -0.43 -2.61 -6.32
N PHE A 320 -0.17 -1.60 -5.48
CA PHE A 320 -1.07 -0.49 -5.22
C PHE A 320 -1.13 0.51 -6.38
N VAL A 321 0.00 0.71 -7.08
CA VAL A 321 0.10 1.58 -8.26
C VAL A 321 -0.39 0.84 -9.52
N GLY A 322 -0.12 -0.46 -9.62
CA GLY A 322 -0.59 -1.33 -10.71
C GLY A 322 -2.12 -1.49 -10.80
N CYS A 323 -2.83 -1.44 -9.67
CA CYS A 323 -4.29 -1.57 -9.63
C CYS A 323 -5.09 -0.29 -9.96
N SER A 324 -4.45 0.87 -10.12
CA SER A 324 -5.18 2.09 -10.53
C SER A 324 -5.73 1.91 -11.95
N GLN A 325 -7.01 2.25 -12.20
CA GLN A 325 -7.72 2.01 -13.47
C GLN A 325 -6.95 2.53 -14.71
N THR A 326 -6.15 3.58 -14.54
CA THR A 326 -5.22 4.09 -15.53
C THR A 326 -4.10 3.11 -15.90
N THR A 327 -3.48 2.39 -14.99
CA THR A 327 -2.40 1.45 -15.36
C THR A 327 -2.99 0.31 -16.19
N LEU A 328 -4.19 -0.18 -15.83
CA LEU A 328 -4.94 -1.19 -16.58
C LEU A 328 -5.48 -0.71 -17.95
N GLN A 329 -5.80 0.57 -18.12
CA GLN A 329 -6.21 1.15 -19.43
C GLN A 329 -5.04 1.69 -20.27
N LEU A 330 -3.93 2.09 -19.64
CA LEU A 330 -2.73 2.61 -20.32
C LEU A 330 -1.83 1.48 -20.84
N ASP A 331 -1.90 0.27 -20.26
CA ASP A 331 -1.09 -0.90 -20.65
C ASP A 331 -1.39 -1.45 -22.06
N SER A 332 -2.56 -1.18 -22.66
CA SER A 332 -2.93 -1.75 -23.97
C SER A 332 -2.90 -0.76 -25.14
N TYR A 333 -3.42 0.46 -24.99
CA TYR A 333 -3.59 1.40 -26.12
C TYR A 333 -2.59 2.58 -26.18
N THR A 334 -1.90 2.86 -25.07
CA THR A 334 -1.27 4.17 -24.88
C THR A 334 0.26 4.14 -24.92
N VAL A 335 0.85 3.05 -24.43
CA VAL A 335 2.27 2.73 -24.65
C VAL A 335 2.55 2.56 -26.15
N LEU A 336 1.59 2.00 -26.90
CA LEU A 336 1.68 1.78 -28.35
C LEU A 336 1.65 3.09 -29.17
N ASN A 337 0.77 4.04 -28.85
CA ASN A 337 0.71 5.35 -29.53
C ASN A 337 1.92 6.25 -29.21
N PHE A 338 2.50 6.12 -28.02
CA PHE A 338 3.78 6.75 -27.67
C PHE A 338 4.94 6.17 -28.50
N TYR A 339 4.97 4.84 -28.68
CA TYR A 339 5.94 4.15 -29.53
C TYR A 339 5.84 4.56 -31.02
N ILE A 340 4.62 4.71 -31.54
CA ILE A 340 4.34 5.12 -32.92
C ILE A 340 4.70 6.58 -33.17
N SER A 341 4.38 7.50 -32.24
CA SER A 341 4.75 8.92 -32.36
C SER A 341 6.27 9.16 -32.31
N LEU A 342 7.01 8.27 -31.63
CA LEU A 342 8.48 8.31 -31.60
C LEU A 342 9.12 7.79 -32.90
N LYS A 343 8.59 6.71 -33.50
CA LYS A 343 9.10 6.14 -34.76
C LYS A 343 8.84 7.02 -36.00
N MET A 344 7.74 7.77 -36.00
CA MET A 344 7.35 8.67 -37.11
C MET A 344 8.27 9.90 -37.24
N VAL A 345 9.11 10.19 -36.25
CA VAL A 345 10.09 11.29 -36.30
C VAL A 345 11.36 10.87 -37.06
N ASP A 346 11.68 9.57 -37.11
CA ASP A 346 12.97 9.10 -37.60
C ASP A 346 13.04 8.83 -39.12
N ASN A 347 11.92 8.83 -39.87
CA ASN A 347 11.92 8.34 -41.25
C ASN A 347 11.35 9.28 -42.35
N SER A 348 11.18 10.59 -42.12
CA SER A 348 10.87 11.52 -43.22
C SER A 348 12.05 12.45 -43.53
N PRO A 349 12.63 12.43 -44.74
CA PRO A 349 13.76 13.29 -45.11
C PRO A 349 13.43 14.80 -45.19
N ASP A 350 12.15 15.17 -45.23
CA ASP A 350 11.75 16.58 -45.39
C ASP A 350 10.66 16.94 -44.39
N GLY A 351 10.83 18.10 -43.72
CA GLY A 351 10.02 18.66 -42.63
C GLY A 351 8.56 18.99 -42.94
N THR A 352 7.86 18.11 -43.62
CA THR A 352 6.48 18.26 -44.08
C THR A 352 5.49 17.94 -42.97
N LEU A 353 5.84 17.08 -42.00
CA LEU A 353 4.94 16.71 -40.89
C LEU A 353 4.78 17.83 -39.83
N ALA A 354 5.78 18.72 -39.69
CA ALA A 354 5.69 19.90 -38.84
C ALA A 354 4.57 20.87 -39.31
N LYS A 355 4.21 20.85 -40.59
CA LYS A 355 3.13 21.67 -41.15
C LYS A 355 1.72 21.09 -40.91
N LEU A 356 1.59 19.79 -40.65
CA LEU A 356 0.30 19.13 -40.40
C LEU A 356 -0.22 19.37 -38.98
N LYS A 357 0.67 19.40 -37.97
CA LYS A 357 0.28 19.64 -36.56
C LYS A 357 -0.17 21.07 -36.27
N ALA A 358 0.23 22.05 -37.10
CA ALA A 358 -0.22 23.44 -36.98
C ALA A 358 -1.67 23.67 -37.49
N ARG A 359 -2.23 22.77 -38.30
CA ARG A 359 -3.59 22.91 -38.86
C ARG A 359 -4.72 22.40 -37.94
N GLN A 360 -4.41 21.65 -36.88
CA GLN A 360 -5.41 21.10 -35.96
C GLN A 360 -5.69 21.96 -34.72
N GLY A 361 -5.10 23.16 -34.61
CA GLY A 361 -5.56 24.18 -33.66
C GLY A 361 -5.44 23.85 -32.16
N VAL A 362 -4.77 22.76 -31.76
CA VAL A 362 -4.55 22.45 -30.34
C VAL A 362 -3.18 22.94 -29.91
N LEU A 363 -3.13 24.14 -29.31
CA LEU A 363 -2.01 24.58 -28.50
C LEU A 363 -1.99 23.76 -27.21
N GLN A 364 -1.17 22.71 -27.14
CA GLN A 364 -0.99 21.87 -25.96
C GLN A 364 0.18 22.39 -25.11
N ILE A 365 -0.09 22.73 -23.84
CA ILE A 365 0.90 23.20 -22.87
C ILE A 365 1.42 21.98 -22.10
N GLY A 366 2.72 21.67 -22.22
CA GLY A 366 3.38 20.61 -21.45
C GLY A 366 3.38 20.91 -19.94
N MET A 367 3.45 19.87 -19.09
CA MET A 367 3.58 20.04 -17.64
C MET A 367 4.95 20.64 -17.28
N GLU A 368 4.99 21.94 -16.96
CA GLU A 368 6.17 22.62 -16.42
C GLU A 368 6.69 21.95 -15.12
N GLY A 369 7.93 21.47 -15.15
CA GLY A 369 8.63 20.89 -13.99
C GLY A 369 8.88 19.37 -14.06
N LEU A 370 8.54 18.71 -15.17
CA LEU A 370 9.00 17.35 -15.45
C LEU A 370 10.42 17.39 -16.07
N ASP A 371 11.44 17.11 -15.27
CA ASP A 371 12.79 16.83 -15.78
C ASP A 371 12.88 15.36 -16.23
N ILE A 372 12.47 15.15 -17.47
CA ILE A 372 12.64 13.88 -18.17
C ILE A 372 14.14 13.75 -18.46
N LYS A 373 14.77 12.67 -18.03
CA LYS A 373 16.21 12.43 -18.29
C LYS A 373 16.35 11.20 -19.17
N ASP A 374 17.28 11.26 -20.11
CA ASP A 374 17.65 10.09 -20.91
C ASP A 374 18.21 8.99 -19.98
N PRO A 375 17.66 7.76 -20.02
CA PRO A 375 17.94 6.72 -19.04
C PRO A 375 19.36 6.14 -19.12
N VAL A 376 20.12 6.44 -20.19
CA VAL A 376 21.51 5.98 -20.38
C VAL A 376 22.49 7.08 -19.98
N THR A 377 22.19 8.33 -20.31
CA THR A 377 23.11 9.47 -20.15
C THR A 377 22.80 10.34 -18.95
N MET A 378 21.63 10.16 -18.32
CA MET A 378 21.14 10.94 -17.17
C MET A 378 21.08 12.46 -17.40
N LYS A 379 21.04 12.89 -18.67
CA LYS A 379 20.90 14.29 -19.07
C LYS A 379 19.43 14.66 -19.26
N SER A 380 19.08 15.90 -18.91
CA SER A 380 17.75 16.46 -19.09
C SER A 380 17.34 16.56 -20.56
N VAL A 381 16.15 16.06 -20.88
CA VAL A 381 15.50 16.11 -22.18
C VAL A 381 14.81 17.48 -22.31
N PRO A 382 15.09 18.26 -23.37
CA PRO A 382 14.50 19.59 -23.56
C PRO A 382 12.95 19.56 -23.62
N ALA A 383 12.32 20.63 -23.15
CA ALA A 383 10.87 20.74 -22.92
C ALA A 383 9.99 20.69 -24.19
N ASP A 384 10.58 20.66 -25.38
CA ASP A 384 9.94 20.62 -26.69
C ASP A 384 9.74 19.19 -27.24
N ALA A 385 10.01 18.15 -26.43
CA ALA A 385 9.71 16.76 -26.70
C ALA A 385 10.19 16.28 -28.08
N LYS A 386 11.51 16.16 -28.25
CA LYS A 386 12.10 15.27 -29.24
C LYS A 386 12.86 14.15 -28.52
N THR A 387 12.28 12.96 -28.65
CA THR A 387 12.83 11.61 -28.47
C THR A 387 13.28 11.14 -27.08
N ILE A 388 12.66 10.04 -26.62
CA ILE A 388 13.14 9.11 -25.58
C ILE A 388 13.14 7.72 -26.23
N GLU A 389 14.29 7.06 -26.36
CA GLU A 389 14.36 5.64 -26.79
C GLU A 389 14.20 4.72 -25.57
N VAL A 390 13.22 3.80 -25.59
CA VAL A 390 13.15 2.67 -24.65
C VAL A 390 13.43 1.38 -25.43
N LYS A 391 14.62 0.79 -25.19
CA LYS A 391 15.22 -0.23 -26.07
C LYS A 391 14.83 -1.69 -25.77
N ASP A 392 14.05 -1.95 -24.73
CA ASP A 392 13.99 -3.31 -24.15
C ASP A 392 12.73 -4.15 -24.44
N ARG A 393 11.78 -3.69 -25.28
CA ARG A 393 10.59 -4.48 -25.68
C ARG A 393 10.30 -4.55 -27.19
N SER A 394 11.26 -4.19 -28.04
CA SER A 394 11.09 -4.22 -29.52
C SER A 394 10.77 -5.63 -30.07
N LYS A 395 11.10 -6.68 -29.33
CA LYS A 395 10.88 -8.08 -29.71
C LYS A 395 9.45 -8.58 -29.50
N ASP A 396 8.55 -7.77 -28.94
CA ASP A 396 7.17 -8.16 -28.64
C ASP A 396 6.14 -7.48 -29.57
N ILE A 397 6.62 -6.79 -30.61
CA ILE A 397 5.82 -6.08 -31.62
C ILE A 397 6.02 -6.76 -32.99
N ILE A 398 4.92 -7.01 -33.69
CA ILE A 398 4.86 -7.47 -35.08
C ILE A 398 4.50 -6.26 -35.95
N ILE A 399 5.21 -6.07 -37.06
CA ILE A 399 4.97 -4.96 -37.99
C ILE A 399 4.32 -5.53 -39.24
N SER A 400 3.04 -5.23 -39.44
CA SER A 400 2.24 -5.69 -40.56
C SER A 400 1.90 -4.53 -41.50
N GLY A 401 2.40 -4.58 -42.72
CA GLY A 401 2.39 -3.48 -43.69
C GLY A 401 3.26 -2.30 -43.26
N GLU A 402 3.08 -1.15 -43.91
CA GLU A 402 3.85 0.06 -43.62
C GLU A 402 3.36 0.79 -42.35
N GLU A 403 2.11 0.54 -41.91
CA GLU A 403 1.45 1.34 -40.88
C GLU A 403 0.80 0.55 -39.71
N THR A 404 0.77 -0.79 -39.72
CA THR A 404 0.09 -1.57 -38.67
C THR A 404 1.09 -2.23 -37.70
N TYR A 405 1.01 -1.86 -36.42
CA TYR A 405 1.83 -2.41 -35.35
C TYR A 405 0.97 -3.26 -34.42
N ILE A 406 1.37 -4.51 -34.19
CA ILE A 406 0.56 -5.51 -33.49
C ILE A 406 1.32 -6.03 -32.27
N SER A 407 0.73 -5.89 -31.09
CA SER A 407 1.28 -6.39 -29.82
C SER A 407 1.06 -7.89 -29.70
N THR A 408 2.13 -8.67 -29.50
CA THR A 408 2.02 -10.12 -29.30
C THR A 408 1.28 -10.47 -28.01
N ILE A 409 1.44 -9.66 -26.96
CA ILE A 409 0.86 -9.87 -25.63
C ILE A 409 -0.66 -9.65 -25.62
N GLU A 410 -1.14 -8.67 -26.40
CA GLU A 410 -2.57 -8.39 -26.50
C GLU A 410 -3.30 -9.52 -27.24
N LEU A 411 -2.72 -10.01 -28.32
CA LEU A 411 -3.23 -11.20 -29.00
C LEU A 411 -3.20 -12.43 -28.10
N GLU A 412 -2.11 -12.63 -27.36
CA GLU A 412 -2.00 -13.72 -26.38
C GLU A 412 -3.09 -13.62 -25.32
N SER A 413 -3.37 -12.44 -24.75
CA SER A 413 -4.40 -12.28 -23.71
C SER A 413 -5.80 -12.57 -24.23
N VAL A 414 -6.12 -12.14 -25.46
CA VAL A 414 -7.41 -12.42 -26.10
C VAL A 414 -7.57 -13.91 -26.38
N ILE A 415 -6.55 -14.58 -26.91
CA ILE A 415 -6.58 -16.02 -27.20
C ILE A 415 -6.64 -16.84 -25.90
N TYR A 416 -5.95 -16.39 -24.85
CA TYR A 416 -5.95 -17.05 -23.55
C TYR A 416 -7.34 -17.07 -22.89
N ASN A 417 -8.21 -16.10 -23.20
CA ASN A 417 -9.60 -16.09 -22.73
C ASN A 417 -10.48 -17.18 -23.36
N HIS A 418 -10.01 -17.90 -24.38
CA HIS A 418 -10.75 -19.01 -24.95
C HIS A 418 -10.77 -20.22 -23.97
N PRO A 419 -11.95 -20.78 -23.62
CA PRO A 419 -12.06 -21.81 -22.58
C PRO A 419 -11.17 -23.05 -22.77
N ALA A 420 -10.94 -23.44 -24.03
CA ALA A 420 -10.13 -24.60 -24.42
C ALA A 420 -8.61 -24.35 -24.36
N VAL A 421 -8.15 -23.10 -24.27
CA VAL A 421 -6.72 -22.74 -24.33
C VAL A 421 -6.07 -22.93 -22.95
N PHE A 422 -4.93 -23.63 -22.94
CA PHE A 422 -4.09 -23.83 -21.77
C PHE A 422 -2.90 -22.86 -21.78
N GLU A 423 -2.23 -22.71 -22.92
CA GLU A 423 -1.15 -21.75 -23.10
C GLU A 423 -1.15 -21.20 -24.54
N VAL A 424 -0.60 -19.99 -24.71
CA VAL A 424 -0.48 -19.34 -26.01
C VAL A 424 0.82 -18.56 -26.12
N ALA A 425 1.37 -18.49 -27.32
CA ALA A 425 2.44 -17.55 -27.68
C ALA A 425 2.22 -17.02 -29.10
N VAL A 426 2.43 -15.73 -29.32
CA VAL A 426 2.26 -15.08 -30.63
C VAL A 426 3.59 -14.54 -31.12
N VAL A 427 3.91 -14.76 -32.39
CA VAL A 427 5.13 -14.28 -33.04
C VAL A 427 4.86 -13.80 -34.46
N GLY A 428 5.72 -12.94 -34.99
CA GLY A 428 5.69 -12.52 -36.38
C GLY A 428 6.06 -13.67 -37.31
N ARG A 429 5.25 -13.85 -38.36
CA ARG A 429 5.55 -14.70 -39.51
C ARG A 429 5.93 -13.79 -40.69
N PRO A 430 7.10 -13.97 -41.31
CA PRO A 430 7.46 -13.18 -42.49
C PRO A 430 6.43 -13.33 -43.61
N ASP A 431 6.04 -12.22 -44.22
CA ASP A 431 5.07 -12.16 -45.31
C ASP A 431 5.56 -11.17 -46.40
N GLU A 432 5.41 -11.54 -47.67
CA GLU A 432 5.90 -10.74 -48.80
C GLU A 432 5.09 -9.46 -49.02
N CYS A 433 3.79 -9.46 -48.69
CA CYS A 433 2.93 -8.30 -48.88
C CYS A 433 2.92 -7.39 -47.64
N TRP A 434 3.00 -7.98 -46.45
CA TRP A 434 2.84 -7.25 -45.18
C TRP A 434 4.12 -7.17 -44.34
N GLY A 435 5.27 -7.68 -44.80
CA GLY A 435 6.49 -7.75 -44.01
C GLY A 435 6.42 -8.83 -42.93
N GLU A 436 5.56 -8.67 -41.93
CA GLU A 436 5.19 -9.72 -40.97
C GLU A 436 3.67 -9.80 -40.75
N THR A 437 3.15 -11.00 -40.49
CA THR A 437 1.77 -11.25 -40.06
C THR A 437 1.74 -12.01 -38.73
N PRO A 438 0.74 -11.80 -37.85
CA PRO A 438 0.70 -12.51 -36.58
C PRO A 438 0.38 -14.00 -36.76
N CYS A 439 1.20 -14.83 -36.10
CA CYS A 439 1.02 -16.27 -36.04
C CYS A 439 0.95 -16.71 -34.56
N ALA A 440 -0.14 -17.36 -34.19
CA ALA A 440 -0.38 -17.82 -32.83
C ALA A 440 -0.04 -19.31 -32.69
N PHE A 441 0.70 -19.66 -31.65
CA PHE A 441 0.94 -21.04 -31.22
C PHE A 441 0.13 -21.31 -29.97
N VAL A 442 -0.72 -22.33 -30.01
CA VAL A 442 -1.73 -22.59 -28.97
C VAL A 442 -1.62 -24.02 -28.46
N LYS A 443 -1.53 -24.16 -27.14
CA LYS A 443 -1.69 -25.45 -26.45
C LYS A 443 -3.07 -25.50 -25.83
N LEU A 444 -3.82 -26.57 -26.13
CA LEU A 444 -5.16 -26.79 -25.56
C LEU A 444 -5.08 -27.55 -24.23
N LYS A 445 -6.12 -27.42 -23.41
CA LYS A 445 -6.32 -28.21 -22.19
C LYS A 445 -6.63 -29.67 -22.57
N GLU A 446 -6.22 -30.62 -21.73
CA GLU A 446 -6.53 -32.04 -21.95
C GLU A 446 -8.05 -32.27 -22.05
N GLY A 447 -8.49 -32.96 -23.10
CA GLY A 447 -9.91 -33.26 -23.36
C GLY A 447 -10.72 -32.12 -24.00
N TYR A 448 -10.11 -30.97 -24.29
CA TYR A 448 -10.74 -29.86 -25.02
C TYR A 448 -10.26 -29.81 -26.47
N ASN A 449 -11.15 -29.39 -27.38
CA ASN A 449 -10.85 -29.15 -28.79
C ASN A 449 -11.21 -27.69 -29.14
N ALA A 450 -10.45 -27.10 -30.06
CA ALA A 450 -10.76 -25.81 -30.68
C ALA A 450 -10.24 -25.82 -32.12
N THR A 451 -10.94 -25.16 -33.05
CA THR A 451 -10.46 -24.99 -34.43
C THR A 451 -9.69 -23.68 -34.61
N GLU A 452 -8.91 -23.58 -35.69
CA GLU A 452 -8.21 -22.35 -36.04
C GLU A 452 -9.19 -21.18 -36.27
N GLU A 453 -10.31 -21.44 -36.96
CA GLU A 453 -11.34 -20.44 -37.24
C GLU A 453 -12.01 -19.92 -35.96
N GLU A 454 -12.24 -20.76 -34.96
CA GLU A 454 -12.82 -20.35 -33.68
C GLU A 454 -11.94 -19.35 -32.94
N ILE A 455 -10.62 -19.60 -32.93
CA ILE A 455 -9.64 -18.70 -32.30
C ILE A 455 -9.50 -17.40 -33.08
N ILE A 456 -9.46 -17.45 -34.41
CA ILE A 456 -9.38 -16.25 -35.26
C ILE A 456 -10.65 -15.41 -35.11
N GLN A 457 -11.84 -16.01 -35.11
CA GLN A 457 -13.10 -15.30 -34.91
C GLN A 457 -13.21 -14.67 -33.52
N LEU A 458 -12.68 -15.32 -32.48
CA LEU A 458 -12.57 -14.72 -31.15
C LEU A 458 -11.74 -13.44 -31.21
N CYS A 459 -10.56 -13.49 -31.83
CA CYS A 459 -9.72 -12.30 -32.01
C CYS A 459 -10.43 -11.21 -32.82
N GLN A 460 -11.10 -11.54 -33.93
CA GLN A 460 -11.80 -10.57 -34.77
C GLN A 460 -13.03 -9.93 -34.11
N LYS A 461 -13.64 -10.58 -33.12
CA LYS A 461 -14.72 -9.98 -32.30
C LYS A 461 -14.19 -8.97 -31.30
N SER A 462 -12.97 -9.17 -30.81
CA SER A 462 -12.37 -8.35 -29.74
C SER A 462 -11.35 -7.32 -30.25
N LEU A 463 -10.81 -7.51 -31.46
CA LEU A 463 -9.75 -6.72 -32.06
C LEU A 463 -10.09 -6.37 -33.53
N PRO A 464 -9.54 -5.27 -34.08
CA PRO A 464 -9.64 -4.97 -35.50
C PRO A 464 -9.15 -6.15 -36.36
N HIS A 465 -9.87 -6.43 -37.46
CA HIS A 465 -9.60 -7.59 -38.32
C HIS A 465 -8.14 -7.69 -38.79
N VAL A 466 -7.48 -6.55 -39.01
CA VAL A 466 -6.06 -6.45 -39.43
C VAL A 466 -5.06 -6.92 -38.36
N MET A 467 -5.49 -7.05 -37.10
CA MET A 467 -4.64 -7.46 -35.98
C MET A 467 -4.81 -8.94 -35.63
N ALA A 468 -5.89 -9.58 -36.07
CA ALA A 468 -6.13 -10.99 -35.79
C ALA A 468 -5.03 -11.87 -36.41
N PRO A 469 -4.68 -13.00 -35.77
CA PRO A 469 -3.67 -13.90 -36.32
C PRO A 469 -4.19 -14.50 -37.63
N GLN A 470 -3.32 -14.58 -38.64
CA GLN A 470 -3.66 -15.21 -39.91
C GLN A 470 -3.38 -16.71 -39.93
N THR A 471 -2.66 -17.20 -38.91
CA THR A 471 -2.39 -18.62 -38.73
C THR A 471 -2.40 -18.97 -37.25
N VAL A 472 -3.06 -20.07 -36.89
CA VAL A 472 -3.06 -20.66 -35.55
C VAL A 472 -2.51 -22.08 -35.62
N VAL A 473 -1.41 -22.34 -34.92
CA VAL A 473 -0.73 -23.64 -34.90
C VAL A 473 -0.92 -24.29 -33.54
N PHE A 474 -1.55 -25.46 -33.50
CA PHE A 474 -1.74 -26.21 -32.26
C PHE A 474 -0.55 -27.10 -31.93
N GLY A 475 -0.11 -27.09 -30.66
CA GLY A 475 0.94 -27.97 -30.18
C GLY A 475 1.63 -27.47 -28.91
N ASP A 476 2.63 -28.21 -28.45
CA ASP A 476 3.42 -27.83 -27.28
C ASP A 476 4.34 -26.63 -27.55
N LEU A 477 4.36 -25.71 -26.58
CA LEU A 477 5.23 -24.53 -26.61
C LEU A 477 6.61 -24.88 -26.06
N PRO A 478 7.72 -24.54 -26.77
CA PRO A 478 9.06 -24.81 -26.29
C PRO A 478 9.36 -23.98 -25.04
N LYS A 479 9.90 -24.59 -23.98
CA LYS A 479 10.16 -23.94 -22.68
C LYS A 479 11.65 -23.92 -22.32
N THR A 480 12.08 -22.92 -21.57
CA THR A 480 13.36 -22.91 -20.85
C THR A 480 13.27 -23.77 -19.59
N SER A 481 14.42 -24.06 -18.95
CA SER A 481 14.47 -24.72 -17.63
C SER A 481 13.71 -23.97 -16.52
N THR A 482 13.43 -22.68 -16.72
CA THR A 482 12.64 -21.81 -15.84
C THR A 482 11.15 -21.76 -16.20
N GLY A 483 10.70 -22.53 -17.18
CA GLY A 483 9.29 -22.57 -17.61
C GLY A 483 8.84 -21.42 -18.53
N ARG A 484 9.77 -20.56 -19.00
CA ARG A 484 9.44 -19.47 -19.94
C ARG A 484 9.41 -19.97 -21.39
N THR A 485 8.46 -19.49 -22.20
CA THR A 485 8.35 -19.88 -23.62
C THR A 485 9.53 -19.34 -24.44
N GLN A 486 10.18 -20.22 -25.20
CA GLN A 486 11.30 -19.88 -26.09
C GLN A 486 10.78 -19.29 -27.41
N ARG A 487 10.41 -18.00 -27.40
CA ARG A 487 9.87 -17.30 -28.59
C ARG A 487 10.80 -17.32 -29.81
N TYR A 488 12.12 -17.43 -29.64
CA TYR A 488 13.06 -17.54 -30.76
C TYR A 488 12.85 -18.82 -31.57
N VAL A 489 12.54 -19.96 -30.92
CA VAL A 489 12.27 -21.23 -31.59
C VAL A 489 10.99 -21.13 -32.43
N LEU A 490 9.98 -20.43 -31.91
CA LEU A 490 8.73 -20.19 -32.62
C LEU A 490 8.94 -19.30 -33.86
N ARG A 491 9.78 -18.27 -33.76
CA ARG A 491 10.16 -17.42 -34.91
C ARG A 491 10.92 -18.19 -35.99
N GLU A 492 11.78 -19.14 -35.62
CA GLU A 492 12.44 -20.02 -36.60
C GLU A 492 11.43 -20.96 -37.27
N LYS A 493 10.44 -21.48 -36.52
CA LYS A 493 9.33 -22.27 -37.10
C LYS A 493 8.50 -21.45 -38.09
N THR A 494 8.18 -20.19 -37.80
CA THR A 494 7.41 -19.34 -38.72
C THR A 494 8.20 -18.95 -39.97
N LYS A 495 9.52 -18.74 -39.86
CA LYS A 495 10.39 -18.56 -41.03
C LYS A 495 10.37 -19.77 -41.97
N ALA A 496 10.37 -20.98 -41.42
CA ALA A 496 10.28 -22.22 -42.22
C ALA A 496 8.92 -22.41 -42.92
N MET A 497 7.85 -21.80 -42.41
CA MET A 497 6.51 -21.83 -43.02
C MET A 497 6.38 -20.91 -44.25
N GLY A 498 7.28 -19.93 -44.43
CA GLY A 498 7.27 -18.98 -45.55
C GLY A 498 6.06 -18.04 -45.58
N SER A 499 5.98 -17.19 -46.61
CA SER A 499 4.88 -16.23 -46.82
C SER A 499 3.54 -16.93 -47.10
N LEU A 500 2.43 -16.40 -46.58
CA LEU A 500 1.08 -16.89 -46.88
C LEU A 500 0.66 -16.47 -48.30
N TYR A 501 1.03 -15.25 -48.70
CA TYR A 501 0.78 -14.70 -50.02
C TYR A 501 2.08 -14.68 -50.81
N LYS A 502 2.09 -15.26 -52.00
CA LYS A 502 3.17 -15.10 -52.97
C LYS A 502 2.71 -14.08 -54.00
N ILE A 503 3.57 -13.12 -54.31
CA ILE A 503 3.30 -12.11 -55.35
C ILE A 503 3.26 -12.78 -56.74
#